data_AF-A0AAU3SFJ2-F1
#
_entry.id   AF-A0AAU3SFJ2-F1
#
_cell.length_a   1.000
_cell.length_b   1.000
_cell.length_c   1.000
_cell.angle_alpha   90.00
_cell.angle_beta   90.00
_cell.angle_gamma   90.00
#
_symmetry.space_group_name_H-M   'P 1'
#
loop_
_entity.id
_entity.type
_entity.pdbx_description
1 polymer ?
#
loop_
_entity_poly.entity_id
_entity_poly.type
_entity_poly.pdbx_seq_one_letter_code
_entity_poly.pdbx_strand_id
1 'polypeptide(L)'
;MNAAHGSAPQQSSVSSKKPGACAGVPAPGRGLPTPGRAGSEPDTPSAVDPATPAAPDTPAAPAEPGAPAEPAAPSTPAEPTAPDAGATAEASPEAGASTGVGAEPGAEAGYKADPGVPEPTNGAAGAEGTSPPGANGDATQPTEPAPPADGSASPNCRGNEGKPAAIVSMGDSFISGEGGRWAGNGSYWGQNSGSVLGTDRAAMNCNASESSCTQDVARIYGDTADNCDRSDVAEIKGADIDGIPPDRRFNIACSGAETRHVISESFKGEKPQTEQLAKIASSNNVKAIALSIGGNDLKFADILESCAKQFLNPVGGPCKGDQEPNFSGSLQRMKTGVASSVDAIRKVMRDAGYDDGAYTLVLQSYPNPLPAADQIRSTSESYRRYTRDGFPFYNADSNWAHKSVVPRISATLRALAKSKDAVFLDLADAFAGHELGAKTSQLAAKDNTSAKPLTGDRAEWIRWIPFLLKVGVTQGSKQEAVHPNAYGQKALSRCLTETVRQHTGGQSEFSCKAAGGGGPETVQVSAGGSGSVSTPGGGAD
;
A
#
# COMPACT_ATOMS: atom_id res chain seq x y z
N MET A 1 44.06 50.09 -32.59
CA MET A 1 44.04 51.52 -32.22
C MET A 1 43.44 51.61 -30.82
N ASN A 2 44.23 52.16 -29.87
CA ASN A 2 43.96 52.56 -28.46
C ASN A 2 43.36 51.51 -27.49
N ALA A 3 44.06 50.99 -26.47
CA ALA A 3 44.55 51.62 -25.20
C ALA A 3 43.38 52.08 -24.29
N ALA A 4 43.27 51.82 -22.97
CA ALA A 4 44.18 51.36 -21.93
C ALA A 4 43.40 50.99 -20.63
N HIS A 5 44.06 50.17 -19.77
CA HIS A 5 44.15 50.24 -18.29
C HIS A 5 42.94 49.98 -17.36
N GLY A 6 43.19 49.18 -16.31
CA GLY A 6 42.62 49.38 -14.97
C GLY A 6 42.27 48.11 -14.17
N SER A 7 43.16 47.67 -13.28
CA SER A 7 42.90 46.66 -12.25
C SER A 7 42.17 47.25 -11.04
N ALA A 8 41.22 46.51 -10.43
CA ALA A 8 40.76 46.68 -9.04
C ALA A 8 40.06 45.39 -8.52
N PRO A 9 39.98 45.16 -7.19
CA PRO A 9 39.99 43.83 -6.58
C PRO A 9 38.63 43.25 -6.15
N GLN A 10 38.68 41.99 -5.70
CA GLN A 10 37.61 41.16 -5.11
C GLN A 10 36.70 41.90 -4.12
N GLN A 11 35.39 41.62 -4.21
CA GLN A 11 34.45 41.74 -3.10
C GLN A 11 33.68 40.41 -2.93
N SER A 12 33.76 39.92 -1.70
CA SER A 12 33.05 38.78 -1.13
C SER A 12 31.54 38.98 -1.18
N SER A 13 30.82 38.02 -1.76
CA SER A 13 29.37 37.94 -1.66
C SER A 13 28.94 37.33 -0.32
N VAL A 14 27.89 37.92 0.23
CA VAL A 14 27.30 37.71 1.54
C VAL A 14 26.74 36.27 1.67
N SER A 15 27.13 35.59 2.75
CA SER A 15 26.64 34.27 3.12
C SER A 15 25.22 34.38 3.70
N SER A 16 24.25 33.77 3.04
CA SER A 16 22.90 33.58 3.56
C SER A 16 22.94 32.69 4.81
N LYS A 17 22.62 33.27 5.96
CA LYS A 17 22.53 32.60 7.27
C LYS A 17 21.48 31.48 7.20
N LYS A 18 21.91 30.22 7.28
CA LYS A 18 21.04 29.06 7.57
C LYS A 18 20.35 29.28 8.94
N PRO A 19 19.04 29.00 9.09
CA PRO A 19 18.48 28.79 10.43
C PRO A 19 19.13 27.55 11.05
N GLY A 20 19.50 27.65 12.34
CA GLY A 20 20.28 26.65 13.06
C GLY A 20 19.56 25.30 13.17
N ALA A 21 20.27 24.23 12.82
CA ALA A 21 19.83 22.86 13.07
C ALA A 21 20.11 22.47 14.53
N CYS A 22 19.16 21.80 15.21
CA CYS A 22 19.42 21.19 16.53
C CYS A 22 20.48 20.07 16.32
N ALA A 23 21.69 20.25 16.86
CA ALA A 23 22.74 19.24 16.79
C ALA A 23 22.40 18.08 17.75
N GLY A 24 22.37 16.85 17.23
CA GLY A 24 22.15 15.64 18.01
C GLY A 24 23.26 15.40 19.04
N VAL A 25 22.87 15.07 20.26
CA VAL A 25 23.78 14.62 21.32
C VAL A 25 24.37 13.26 20.92
N PRO A 26 25.69 13.02 21.01
CA PRO A 26 26.25 11.70 20.77
C PRO A 26 25.92 10.76 21.94
N ALA A 27 25.53 9.52 21.60
CA ALA A 27 25.27 8.46 22.58
C ALA A 27 26.50 8.16 23.45
N PRO A 28 26.33 7.86 24.76
CA PRO A 28 27.46 7.46 25.59
C PRO A 28 27.96 6.06 25.19
N GLY A 29 29.25 5.99 24.87
CA GLY A 29 29.95 4.76 24.51
C GLY A 29 29.92 3.73 25.65
N ARG A 30 29.58 2.49 25.31
CA ARG A 30 29.68 1.34 26.22
C ARG A 30 31.13 0.88 26.29
N GLY A 31 31.77 1.10 27.43
CA GLY A 31 33.03 0.45 27.79
C GLY A 31 32.77 -1.00 28.20
N LEU A 32 33.49 -1.93 27.56
CA LEU A 32 33.63 -3.33 27.96
C LEU A 32 34.51 -3.44 29.21
N PRO A 33 34.18 -4.27 30.21
CA PRO A 33 35.16 -4.77 31.15
C PRO A 33 35.59 -6.21 30.78
N THR A 34 36.91 -6.40 30.73
CA THR A 34 37.60 -7.68 30.80
C THR A 34 37.45 -8.31 32.20
N PRO A 35 37.42 -9.66 32.32
CA PRO A 35 37.74 -10.32 33.58
C PRO A 35 39.03 -11.15 33.50
N GLY A 36 39.90 -10.92 34.48
CA GLY A 36 41.07 -11.72 34.80
C GLY A 36 40.74 -13.00 35.56
N ARG A 37 41.68 -13.94 35.49
CA ARG A 37 41.66 -15.36 35.89
C ARG A 37 42.15 -15.56 37.35
N ALA A 38 41.54 -16.48 38.11
CA ALA A 38 42.17 -17.66 38.75
C ALA A 38 41.45 -18.23 40.01
N GLY A 39 41.31 -19.57 40.04
CA GLY A 39 41.15 -20.46 41.22
C GLY A 39 39.72 -20.71 41.71
N SER A 40 39.19 -21.91 41.97
CA SER A 40 39.74 -23.27 42.09
C SER A 40 38.57 -24.29 42.03
N GLU A 41 38.78 -25.45 41.41
CA GLU A 41 37.97 -26.68 41.48
C GLU A 41 38.17 -27.42 42.83
N PRO A 42 37.35 -28.44 43.24
CA PRO A 42 36.89 -29.57 42.40
C PRO A 42 35.49 -30.18 42.70
N ASP A 43 34.99 -30.95 41.72
CA ASP A 43 34.58 -32.38 41.81
C ASP A 43 33.44 -32.74 40.82
N THR A 44 33.73 -33.73 39.96
CA THR A 44 32.83 -34.45 39.04
C THR A 44 32.48 -35.83 39.61
N PRO A 45 31.40 -36.51 39.14
CA PRO A 45 31.55 -37.50 38.05
C PRO A 45 30.35 -37.48 37.05
N SER A 46 30.58 -37.40 35.73
CA SER A 46 30.83 -38.45 34.71
C SER A 46 29.60 -39.08 34.02
N ALA A 47 29.58 -38.86 32.69
CA ALA A 47 29.16 -39.73 31.57
C ALA A 47 27.67 -40.17 31.48
N VAL A 48 27.01 -40.26 30.32
CA VAL A 48 27.40 -40.96 29.07
C VAL A 48 26.58 -40.40 27.88
N ASP A 49 27.24 -40.21 26.73
CA ASP A 49 26.67 -40.29 25.37
C ASP A 49 27.55 -41.32 24.61
N PRO A 50 27.00 -42.17 23.71
CA PRO A 50 27.06 -41.80 22.29
C PRO A 50 25.95 -42.40 21.40
N ALA A 51 25.65 -41.74 20.26
CA ALA A 51 25.92 -42.24 18.90
C ALA A 51 24.95 -41.69 17.84
N THR A 52 25.53 -40.99 16.87
CA THR A 52 25.00 -40.65 15.54
C THR A 52 24.97 -41.88 14.62
N PRO A 53 23.95 -42.06 13.76
CA PRO A 53 24.10 -42.84 12.53
C PRO A 53 24.08 -41.96 11.27
N ALA A 54 24.90 -42.41 10.32
CA ALA A 54 25.22 -41.81 9.03
C ALA A 54 24.08 -41.92 7.99
N ALA A 55 24.22 -41.08 6.95
CA ALA A 55 23.41 -41.05 5.73
C ALA A 55 23.51 -42.32 4.87
N PRO A 56 22.51 -42.62 4.04
CA PRO A 56 22.66 -43.55 2.92
C PRO A 56 22.76 -42.84 1.55
N ASP A 57 23.52 -43.51 0.70
CA ASP A 57 23.97 -43.14 -0.64
C ASP A 57 22.89 -42.97 -1.72
N THR A 58 23.26 -42.12 -2.68
CA THR A 58 22.71 -41.95 -4.03
C THR A 58 22.80 -43.22 -4.88
N PRO A 59 21.81 -43.55 -5.72
CA PRO A 59 22.04 -44.35 -6.91
C PRO A 59 21.95 -43.52 -8.21
N ALA A 60 22.86 -43.87 -9.12
CA ALA A 60 23.10 -43.28 -10.42
C ALA A 60 21.98 -43.51 -11.45
N ALA A 61 21.95 -42.64 -12.46
CA ALA A 61 21.13 -42.70 -13.67
C ALA A 61 21.50 -43.87 -14.60
N PRO A 62 20.56 -44.35 -15.45
CA PRO A 62 20.89 -45.04 -16.69
C PRO A 62 20.70 -44.14 -17.93
N ALA A 63 21.54 -44.42 -18.93
CA ALA A 63 21.71 -43.71 -20.20
C ALA A 63 20.61 -43.98 -21.24
N GLU A 64 20.47 -43.05 -22.20
CA GLU A 64 19.70 -43.15 -23.44
C GLU A 64 20.20 -44.25 -24.40
N PRO A 65 19.33 -44.66 -25.34
CA PRO A 65 19.81 -44.84 -26.71
C PRO A 65 18.88 -44.23 -27.79
N GLY A 66 19.45 -43.34 -28.61
CA GLY A 66 19.50 -43.46 -30.08
C GLY A 66 18.22 -43.24 -30.91
N ALA A 67 18.17 -42.10 -31.61
CA ALA A 67 17.40 -41.91 -32.85
C ALA A 67 18.07 -42.60 -34.06
N PRO A 68 17.31 -42.89 -35.13
CA PRO A 68 17.74 -42.43 -36.45
C PRO A 68 16.62 -41.76 -37.27
N ALA A 69 17.04 -41.03 -38.32
CA ALA A 69 16.29 -40.09 -39.14
C ALA A 69 15.60 -40.68 -40.41
N GLU A 70 14.50 -40.02 -40.83
CA GLU A 70 13.95 -39.66 -42.18
C GLU A 70 14.00 -40.63 -43.40
N PRO A 71 13.01 -40.60 -44.36
CA PRO A 71 12.77 -39.43 -45.25
C PRO A 71 11.31 -39.17 -45.74
N ALA A 72 11.18 -38.20 -46.66
CA ALA A 72 10.02 -37.35 -47.00
C ALA A 72 9.08 -37.77 -48.18
N ALA A 73 7.85 -37.18 -48.17
CA ALA A 73 7.00 -36.63 -49.26
C ALA A 73 6.39 -37.57 -50.36
N PRO A 74 5.48 -37.11 -51.27
CA PRO A 74 4.35 -36.11 -51.24
C PRO A 74 3.01 -36.65 -51.84
N SER A 75 1.90 -35.89 -51.79
CA SER A 75 0.97 -35.62 -52.94
C SER A 75 -0.37 -34.92 -52.57
N THR A 76 -0.64 -33.79 -53.24
CA THR A 76 -1.96 -33.25 -53.65
C THR A 76 -2.24 -33.70 -55.11
N PRO A 77 -3.33 -33.36 -55.88
CA PRO A 77 -4.39 -32.33 -55.70
C PRO A 77 -5.83 -32.71 -56.18
N ALA A 78 -6.82 -31.81 -55.99
CA ALA A 78 -7.64 -31.15 -57.04
C ALA A 78 -9.08 -30.76 -56.62
N GLU A 79 -9.36 -29.45 -56.71
CA GLU A 79 -10.66 -28.75 -56.97
C GLU A 79 -11.11 -28.96 -58.44
N PRO A 80 -12.20 -28.37 -59.03
CA PRO A 80 -12.94 -27.11 -58.73
C PRO A 80 -14.50 -27.26 -58.82
N THR A 81 -15.41 -26.29 -58.65
CA THR A 81 -15.59 -24.96 -59.31
C THR A 81 -16.67 -24.11 -58.63
N ALA A 82 -16.43 -22.79 -58.53
CA ALA A 82 -17.40 -21.68 -58.38
C ALA A 82 -18.03 -21.31 -59.77
N PRO A 83 -18.83 -20.23 -60.02
CA PRO A 83 -18.98 -18.90 -59.35
C PRO A 83 -20.48 -18.48 -59.17
N ASP A 84 -20.96 -17.28 -58.82
CA ASP A 84 -20.46 -15.90 -58.85
C ASP A 84 -21.41 -14.92 -58.08
N ALA A 85 -20.87 -13.73 -57.78
CA ALA A 85 -21.45 -12.37 -57.78
C ALA A 85 -22.47 -11.82 -56.73
N GLY A 86 -22.12 -10.62 -56.21
CA GLY A 86 -23.03 -9.53 -55.78
C GLY A 86 -22.86 -9.06 -54.32
N ALA A 87 -21.93 -8.17 -53.95
CA ALA A 87 -21.89 -6.70 -54.13
C ALA A 87 -22.88 -5.87 -53.27
N THR A 88 -22.28 -5.08 -52.37
CA THR A 88 -22.63 -3.74 -51.82
C THR A 88 -23.84 -3.55 -50.90
N ALA A 89 -23.54 -3.09 -49.68
CA ALA A 89 -24.42 -2.35 -48.79
C ALA A 89 -24.11 -0.84 -48.89
N GLU A 90 -25.14 -0.01 -49.05
CA GLU A 90 -25.12 1.43 -48.83
C GLU A 90 -26.14 1.82 -47.75
N ALA A 91 -25.89 2.96 -47.11
CA ALA A 91 -26.47 3.41 -45.84
C ALA A 91 -27.57 4.49 -45.99
N SER A 92 -28.44 4.56 -44.97
CA SER A 92 -29.13 5.75 -44.41
C SER A 92 -30.20 6.49 -45.28
N PRO A 93 -31.08 7.39 -44.76
CA PRO A 93 -30.98 8.18 -43.50
C PRO A 93 -32.30 8.47 -42.70
N GLU A 94 -32.14 9.27 -41.64
CA GLU A 94 -33.06 10.29 -41.05
C GLU A 94 -33.78 10.05 -39.69
N ALA A 95 -33.26 10.80 -38.70
CA ALA A 95 -33.89 11.76 -37.77
C ALA A 95 -35.34 11.59 -37.24
N GLY A 96 -35.48 11.76 -35.92
CA GLY A 96 -36.73 12.13 -35.25
C GLY A 96 -36.56 12.30 -33.73
N ALA A 97 -36.52 13.55 -33.26
CA ALA A 97 -36.55 13.92 -31.85
C ALA A 97 -37.98 13.91 -31.29
N SER A 98 -38.19 13.47 -30.04
CA SER A 98 -39.34 13.88 -29.20
C SER A 98 -39.18 13.48 -27.72
N THR A 99 -39.79 14.30 -26.89
CA THR A 99 -39.82 14.48 -25.43
C THR A 99 -40.71 13.51 -24.62
N GLY A 100 -40.48 13.42 -23.30
CA GLY A 100 -41.42 12.93 -22.26
C GLY A 100 -40.69 12.16 -21.16
N VAL A 101 -40.40 12.70 -19.96
CA VAL A 101 -41.25 12.92 -18.75
C VAL A 101 -42.02 11.68 -18.29
N GLY A 102 -41.74 11.26 -17.04
CA GLY A 102 -42.49 10.30 -16.21
C GLY A 102 -41.76 8.96 -16.04
N ALA A 103 -41.65 8.32 -14.87
CA ALA A 103 -42.04 8.59 -13.49
C ALA A 103 -41.40 7.46 -12.67
N GLU A 104 -40.90 7.76 -11.47
CA GLU A 104 -40.68 6.75 -10.43
C GLU A 104 -42.02 6.21 -9.90
N PRO A 105 -42.02 5.01 -9.30
CA PRO A 105 -42.19 4.93 -7.84
C PRO A 105 -41.21 3.91 -7.22
N GLY A 106 -40.74 3.98 -5.98
CA GLY A 106 -41.25 4.63 -4.77
C GLY A 106 -41.80 3.58 -3.77
N ALA A 107 -41.11 3.37 -2.64
CA ALA A 107 -41.62 3.06 -1.27
C ALA A 107 -40.49 2.41 -0.41
N GLU A 108 -39.95 2.96 0.68
CA GLU A 108 -40.44 3.68 1.90
C GLU A 108 -40.58 2.76 3.13
N ALA A 109 -39.84 3.11 4.20
CA ALA A 109 -40.23 3.10 5.63
C ALA A 109 -39.01 3.57 6.47
N GLY A 110 -39.06 4.53 7.39
CA GLY A 110 -40.10 5.42 7.89
C GLY A 110 -39.48 6.35 8.95
N TYR A 111 -39.82 7.63 8.89
CA TYR A 111 -39.37 8.70 9.79
C TYR A 111 -40.35 8.86 10.97
N LYS A 112 -39.86 9.35 12.12
CA LYS A 112 -40.68 10.17 13.04
C LYS A 112 -39.82 11.30 13.60
N ALA A 113 -40.31 12.52 13.42
CA ALA A 113 -39.88 13.73 14.10
C ALA A 113 -41.12 14.47 14.64
N ASP A 114 -40.91 15.29 15.67
CA ASP A 114 -41.68 16.52 15.94
C ASP A 114 -40.86 17.44 16.90
N PRO A 115 -41.23 18.73 17.14
CA PRO A 115 -40.47 19.86 16.60
C PRO A 115 -40.13 20.95 17.66
N GLY A 116 -39.50 22.05 17.25
CA GLY A 116 -39.61 23.34 17.97
C GLY A 116 -38.36 24.21 18.01
N VAL A 117 -38.34 25.27 17.20
CA VAL A 117 -37.47 26.46 17.30
C VAL A 117 -38.31 27.60 17.95
N PRO A 118 -37.73 28.63 18.61
CA PRO A 118 -37.30 29.83 17.88
C PRO A 118 -35.99 30.50 18.39
N GLU A 119 -35.40 31.33 17.51
CA GLU A 119 -34.27 32.26 17.71
C GLU A 119 -34.50 33.37 18.77
N PRO A 120 -33.49 34.23 19.03
CA PRO A 120 -33.69 35.63 18.60
C PRO A 120 -32.44 36.41 18.10
N THR A 121 -32.65 37.12 16.98
CA THR A 121 -32.40 38.55 16.62
C THR A 121 -31.14 39.34 17.04
N ASN A 122 -30.58 40.03 16.03
CA ASN A 122 -29.66 41.18 16.09
C ASN A 122 -30.34 42.50 16.53
N GLY A 123 -29.56 43.40 17.17
CA GLY A 123 -29.88 44.81 17.35
C GLY A 123 -28.62 45.68 17.56
N ALA A 124 -28.52 46.80 16.83
CA ALA A 124 -27.42 47.77 16.84
C ALA A 124 -27.90 49.16 17.33
N ALA A 125 -26.95 49.99 17.81
CA ALA A 125 -26.96 51.45 18.14
C ALA A 125 -26.47 51.67 19.60
N GLY A 126 -25.66 52.68 19.99
CA GLY A 126 -25.24 53.96 19.42
C GLY A 126 -24.22 54.63 20.36
N ALA A 127 -23.79 55.84 20.04
CA ALA A 127 -22.53 56.49 20.39
C ALA A 127 -22.51 57.41 21.64
N GLU A 128 -21.31 57.97 21.90
CA GLU A 128 -20.96 59.19 22.70
C GLU A 128 -21.13 59.08 24.24
N GLY A 129 -20.28 59.62 25.13
CA GLY A 129 -19.11 60.50 25.13
C GLY A 129 -18.89 60.99 26.58
N THR A 130 -17.79 61.71 26.84
CA THR A 130 -17.48 62.58 28.02
C THR A 130 -16.62 62.03 29.19
N SER A 131 -15.40 62.59 29.29
CA SER A 131 -14.59 62.87 30.50
C SER A 131 -15.17 64.12 31.25
N PRO A 132 -14.55 64.74 32.31
CA PRO A 132 -13.32 64.52 33.12
C PRO A 132 -13.57 64.80 34.65
N PRO A 133 -12.69 65.43 35.51
CA PRO A 133 -11.22 65.61 35.59
C PRO A 133 -10.57 65.37 37.00
N GLY A 134 -9.22 65.46 37.04
CA GLY A 134 -8.40 65.93 38.19
C GLY A 134 -7.56 64.86 38.92
N ALA A 135 -6.33 65.03 39.42
CA ALA A 135 -5.15 65.90 39.24
C ALA A 135 -4.25 65.69 40.48
N ASN A 136 -2.92 65.71 40.28
CA ASN A 136 -1.82 65.94 41.25
C ASN A 136 -1.16 64.76 41.98
N GLY A 137 0.17 64.69 41.87
CA GLY A 137 1.04 63.95 42.78
C GLY A 137 2.41 63.57 42.18
N ASP A 138 3.32 64.53 42.13
CA ASP A 138 4.73 64.40 41.75
C ASP A 138 5.54 63.64 42.84
N ALA A 139 6.38 62.68 42.45
CA ALA A 139 7.50 62.18 43.26
C ALA A 139 8.49 61.38 42.39
N THR A 140 9.65 62.00 42.17
CA THR A 140 10.85 61.47 41.52
C THR A 140 11.62 60.53 42.46
N GLN A 141 11.94 59.31 42.01
CA GLN A 141 13.03 58.49 42.56
C GLN A 141 13.72 57.64 41.46
N PRO A 142 15.01 57.30 41.63
CA PRO A 142 15.93 56.98 40.55
C PRO A 142 15.86 55.52 40.08
N THR A 143 16.01 55.34 38.77
CA THR A 143 16.13 54.06 38.06
C THR A 143 17.44 53.35 38.37
N GLU A 144 17.37 52.14 38.93
CA GLU A 144 18.45 51.14 38.85
C GLU A 144 18.53 50.58 37.41
N PRO A 145 19.74 50.28 36.89
CA PRO A 145 19.89 49.64 35.58
C PRO A 145 19.49 48.17 35.66
N ALA A 146 18.56 47.75 34.81
CA ALA A 146 18.22 46.35 34.59
C ALA A 146 19.46 45.57 34.09
N PRO A 147 19.65 44.30 34.51
CA PRO A 147 20.71 43.46 33.98
C PRO A 147 20.48 43.19 32.48
N PRO A 148 21.54 42.97 31.69
CA PRO A 148 21.39 42.73 30.26
C PRO A 148 20.59 41.45 30.02
N ALA A 149 19.54 41.55 29.21
CA ALA A 149 18.76 40.43 28.72
C ALA A 149 19.58 39.65 27.67
N ASP A 150 20.60 38.91 28.12
CA ASP A 150 21.21 37.84 27.34
C ASP A 150 20.43 36.55 27.60
N GLY A 151 19.38 36.40 26.81
CA GLY A 151 18.57 35.19 26.75
C GLY A 151 18.05 35.02 25.34
N SER A 152 18.94 34.70 24.41
CA SER A 152 18.54 34.09 23.15
C SER A 152 17.79 32.81 23.50
N ALA A 153 16.45 32.87 23.47
CA ALA A 153 15.62 31.70 23.53
C ALA A 153 16.05 30.81 22.36
N SER A 154 16.78 29.73 22.68
CA SER A 154 16.94 28.61 21.76
C SER A 154 15.54 28.20 21.31
N PRO A 155 15.33 27.85 20.02
CA PRO A 155 14.08 27.26 19.61
C PRO A 155 13.78 26.10 20.56
N ASN A 156 12.57 26.06 21.12
CA ASN A 156 12.13 24.97 21.98
C ASN A 156 12.15 23.66 21.19
N CYS A 157 13.30 22.97 21.05
CA CYS A 157 13.39 21.59 20.52
C CYS A 157 12.77 20.58 21.54
N ARG A 158 11.86 21.00 22.43
CA ARG A 158 11.32 20.23 23.57
C ARG A 158 9.89 19.70 23.37
N GLY A 159 9.28 19.89 22.20
CA GLY A 159 7.84 19.61 21.99
C GLY A 159 7.38 18.16 22.17
N ASN A 160 8.29 17.19 22.08
CA ASN A 160 7.96 15.76 22.08
C ASN A 160 8.80 14.90 23.06
N GLU A 161 9.64 15.51 23.89
CA GLU A 161 10.36 14.78 24.93
C GLU A 161 9.39 14.39 26.06
N GLY A 162 9.22 13.08 26.28
CA GLY A 162 8.32 12.52 27.31
C GLY A 162 7.02 11.92 26.78
N LYS A 163 6.63 12.16 25.52
CA LYS A 163 5.49 11.45 24.91
C LYS A 163 5.90 10.04 24.48
N PRO A 164 5.01 9.03 24.60
CA PRO A 164 5.30 7.68 24.16
C PRO A 164 5.51 7.61 22.64
N ALA A 165 6.54 6.89 22.19
CA ALA A 165 6.79 6.67 20.76
C ALA A 165 5.63 5.94 20.07
N ALA A 166 5.30 6.33 18.84
CA ALA A 166 4.23 5.73 18.04
C ALA A 166 4.57 5.69 16.55
N ILE A 167 3.86 4.84 15.80
CA ILE A 167 3.88 4.82 14.33
C ILE A 167 2.44 4.83 13.80
N VAL A 168 2.27 5.36 12.59
CA VAL A 168 0.94 5.57 11.99
C VAL A 168 0.94 5.10 10.54
N SER A 169 -0.05 4.30 10.13
CA SER A 169 -0.39 4.10 8.72
C SER A 169 -1.61 4.90 8.32
N MET A 170 -1.52 5.52 7.15
CA MET A 170 -2.55 6.35 6.51
C MET A 170 -2.71 5.90 5.07
N GLY A 171 -3.91 6.03 4.52
CA GLY A 171 -4.16 5.71 3.11
C GLY A 171 -5.43 4.93 2.85
N ASP A 172 -5.38 4.12 1.80
CA ASP A 172 -6.51 3.35 1.27
C ASP A 172 -6.57 1.90 1.75
N SER A 173 -7.30 1.08 1.01
CA SER A 173 -7.55 -0.34 1.26
C SER A 173 -6.27 -1.18 1.35
N PHE A 174 -5.25 -0.91 0.53
CA PHE A 174 -4.04 -1.73 0.50
C PHE A 174 -3.32 -1.70 1.84
N ILE A 175 -3.04 -0.52 2.36
CA ILE A 175 -2.34 -0.34 3.64
C ILE A 175 -3.26 -0.52 4.85
N SER A 176 -4.58 -0.36 4.68
CA SER A 176 -5.53 -0.67 5.76
C SER A 176 -5.58 -2.16 6.10
N GLY A 177 -5.19 -3.03 5.16
CA GLY A 177 -5.24 -4.47 5.34
C GLY A 177 -6.54 -5.11 4.87
N GLU A 178 -7.23 -4.54 3.88
CA GLU A 178 -8.56 -5.00 3.44
C GLU A 178 -8.57 -6.48 3.03
N GLY A 179 -7.51 -7.01 2.41
CA GLY A 179 -7.43 -8.46 2.09
C GLY A 179 -7.03 -9.36 3.27
N GLY A 180 -6.74 -8.78 4.44
CA GLY A 180 -6.06 -9.44 5.56
C GLY A 180 -6.81 -10.62 6.17
N ARG A 181 -8.13 -10.75 5.95
CA ARG A 181 -8.91 -11.94 6.34
C ARG A 181 -8.37 -13.25 5.76
N TRP A 182 -7.67 -13.20 4.63
CA TRP A 182 -7.31 -14.40 3.89
C TRP A 182 -5.87 -14.84 4.13
N ALA A 183 -5.66 -16.12 4.47
CA ALA A 183 -4.35 -16.76 4.56
C ALA A 183 -4.08 -17.58 3.28
N GLY A 184 -3.80 -16.88 2.18
CA GLY A 184 -3.72 -17.48 0.85
C GLY A 184 -5.08 -17.56 0.16
N ASN A 185 -5.14 -18.32 -0.94
CA ASN A 185 -6.38 -18.59 -1.67
C ASN A 185 -6.58 -20.11 -1.74
N GLY A 186 -7.83 -20.56 -1.59
CA GLY A 186 -8.22 -21.95 -1.72
C GLY A 186 -9.25 -22.08 -2.83
N SER A 187 -9.12 -23.11 -3.65
CA SER A 187 -10.10 -23.43 -4.69
C SER A 187 -10.59 -24.85 -4.50
N TYR A 188 -11.83 -24.99 -4.05
CA TYR A 188 -12.56 -26.24 -4.18
C TYR A 188 -13.86 -25.94 -4.90
N TRP A 189 -13.96 -26.41 -6.14
CA TRP A 189 -15.18 -26.36 -6.94
C TRP A 189 -16.36 -26.87 -6.10
N GLY A 190 -17.25 -25.96 -5.70
CA GLY A 190 -18.46 -26.27 -4.94
C GLY A 190 -18.39 -26.08 -3.41
N GLN A 191 -17.24 -25.73 -2.82
CA GLN A 191 -17.20 -25.23 -1.43
C GLN A 191 -16.99 -23.73 -1.43
N ASN A 192 -18.07 -23.02 -1.13
CA ASN A 192 -18.05 -21.58 -0.89
C ASN A 192 -18.52 -21.26 0.54
N SER A 193 -18.28 -22.21 1.44
CA SER A 193 -18.68 -22.21 2.85
C SER A 193 -17.57 -22.85 3.68
N GLY A 194 -17.65 -22.72 5.00
CA GLY A 194 -16.68 -23.33 5.89
C GLY A 194 -15.42 -22.46 6.07
N SER A 195 -14.24 -23.07 6.12
CA SER A 195 -12.95 -22.34 6.18
C SER A 195 -12.34 -22.07 4.79
N VAL A 196 -12.98 -22.64 3.75
CA VAL A 196 -12.46 -22.91 2.40
C VAL A 196 -10.97 -23.29 2.42
N LEU A 197 -10.71 -24.51 2.90
CA LEU A 197 -9.38 -25.12 2.96
C LEU A 197 -8.41 -24.39 3.91
N GLY A 198 -8.95 -23.82 5.00
CA GLY A 198 -8.17 -23.14 6.02
C GLY A 198 -7.71 -21.72 5.67
N THR A 199 -8.20 -21.16 4.57
CA THR A 199 -7.75 -19.83 4.10
C THR A 199 -8.53 -18.69 4.73
N ASP A 200 -9.78 -18.91 5.15
CA ASP A 200 -10.58 -17.89 5.82
C ASP A 200 -10.21 -17.81 7.31
N ARG A 201 -9.50 -16.75 7.71
CA ARG A 201 -9.12 -16.51 9.12
C ARG A 201 -10.30 -16.13 10.01
N ALA A 202 -11.44 -15.75 9.43
CA ALA A 202 -12.68 -15.47 10.16
C ALA A 202 -13.48 -16.74 10.47
N ALA A 203 -13.10 -17.89 9.90
CA ALA A 203 -13.81 -19.15 10.10
C ALA A 203 -13.63 -19.68 11.53
N MET A 204 -14.75 -19.98 12.19
CA MET A 204 -14.82 -20.48 13.56
C MET A 204 -15.91 -21.52 13.73
N ASN A 205 -15.86 -22.26 14.84
CA ASN A 205 -16.88 -23.24 15.22
C ASN A 205 -17.20 -24.20 14.06
N CYS A 206 -16.14 -24.67 13.42
CA CYS A 206 -16.22 -25.51 12.25
C CYS A 206 -16.65 -26.95 12.62
N ASN A 207 -17.36 -27.62 11.72
CA ASN A 207 -17.48 -29.07 11.77
C ASN A 207 -16.11 -29.73 11.52
N ALA A 208 -16.01 -31.06 11.74
CA ALA A 208 -14.74 -31.78 11.63
C ALA A 208 -14.06 -31.68 10.25
N SER A 209 -14.84 -31.49 9.17
CA SER A 209 -14.33 -31.34 7.81
C SER A 209 -14.10 -29.88 7.39
N GLU A 210 -14.32 -28.92 8.29
CA GLU A 210 -14.31 -27.47 8.04
C GLU A 210 -15.16 -27.01 6.83
N SER A 211 -16.14 -27.81 6.41
CA SER A 211 -17.03 -27.50 5.29
C SER A 211 -18.20 -26.60 5.70
N SER A 212 -18.45 -26.51 7.01
CA SER A 212 -19.42 -25.62 7.63
C SER A 212 -18.78 -24.98 8.85
N CYS A 213 -18.76 -23.65 8.88
CA CYS A 213 -18.18 -22.82 9.93
C CYS A 213 -19.04 -21.57 10.10
N THR A 214 -19.06 -21.01 11.30
CA THR A 214 -19.45 -19.61 11.53
C THR A 214 -18.34 -18.67 11.06
N GLN A 215 -18.68 -17.44 10.72
CA GLN A 215 -17.71 -16.41 10.33
C GLN A 215 -17.77 -15.26 11.33
N ASP A 216 -16.61 -14.87 11.87
CA ASP A 216 -16.47 -13.70 12.73
C ASP A 216 -15.42 -12.76 12.17
N VAL A 217 -15.92 -11.82 11.37
CA VAL A 217 -15.10 -10.80 10.70
C VAL A 217 -14.56 -9.76 11.68
N ALA A 218 -15.18 -9.58 12.85
CA ALA A 218 -14.70 -8.66 13.89
C ALA A 218 -13.37 -9.13 14.48
N ARG A 219 -13.04 -10.42 14.41
CA ARG A 219 -11.68 -10.90 14.75
C ARG A 219 -10.60 -10.39 13.80
N ILE A 220 -10.96 -10.04 12.58
CA ILE A 220 -10.02 -9.57 11.56
C ILE A 220 -9.97 -8.04 11.58
N TYR A 221 -11.13 -7.39 11.52
CA TYR A 221 -11.21 -5.94 11.34
C TYR A 221 -11.56 -5.18 12.63
N GLY A 222 -11.80 -5.87 13.74
CA GLY A 222 -12.23 -5.26 14.99
C GLY A 222 -13.54 -4.50 14.83
N ASP A 223 -13.64 -3.37 15.54
CA ASP A 223 -14.81 -2.49 15.55
C ASP A 223 -15.05 -1.77 14.21
N THR A 224 -14.18 -1.95 13.23
CA THR A 224 -14.26 -1.26 11.94
C THR A 224 -14.77 -2.18 10.82
N ALA A 225 -15.15 -3.42 11.15
CA ALA A 225 -15.62 -4.45 10.20
C ALA A 225 -16.80 -4.01 9.32
N ASP A 226 -17.65 -3.10 9.80
CA ASP A 226 -18.79 -2.58 9.05
C ASP A 226 -18.47 -1.33 8.21
N ASN A 227 -17.23 -0.80 8.30
CA ASN A 227 -16.83 0.47 7.69
C ASN A 227 -15.47 0.36 6.98
N CYS A 228 -14.39 0.75 7.66
CA CYS A 228 -13.03 0.75 7.15
C CYS A 228 -12.39 -0.60 7.47
N ASP A 229 -12.07 -1.43 6.48
CA ASP A 229 -11.49 -2.76 6.72
C ASP A 229 -10.04 -2.64 7.24
N ARG A 230 -9.87 -2.56 8.57
CA ARG A 230 -8.57 -2.43 9.23
C ARG A 230 -8.12 -3.73 9.83
N SER A 231 -7.37 -4.52 9.06
CA SER A 231 -7.00 -5.84 9.52
C SER A 231 -6.02 -5.80 10.69
N ASP A 232 -6.20 -6.75 11.61
CA ASP A 232 -5.28 -7.11 12.70
C ASP A 232 -3.86 -7.45 12.22
N VAL A 233 -3.69 -7.82 10.95
CA VAL A 233 -2.38 -8.07 10.32
C VAL A 233 -1.98 -7.00 9.31
N ALA A 234 -2.67 -5.86 9.23
CA ALA A 234 -2.27 -4.75 8.37
C ALA A 234 -0.78 -4.40 8.56
N GLU A 235 -0.12 -3.94 7.51
CA GLU A 235 1.33 -3.68 7.46
C GLU A 235 1.90 -3.08 8.77
N ILE A 236 1.28 -2.01 9.28
CA ILE A 236 1.76 -1.30 10.47
C ILE A 236 1.69 -2.13 11.75
N LYS A 237 0.78 -3.11 11.84
CA LYS A 237 0.60 -3.96 13.01
C LYS A 237 1.79 -4.89 13.21
N GLY A 238 2.34 -5.41 12.11
CA GLY A 238 3.55 -6.24 12.11
C GLY A 238 4.87 -5.46 12.09
N ALA A 239 4.85 -4.14 11.86
CA ALA A 239 6.07 -3.36 11.69
C ALA A 239 6.86 -3.21 13.01
N ASP A 240 8.08 -3.75 13.07
CA ASP A 240 8.95 -3.71 14.24
C ASP A 240 9.92 -2.52 14.18
N ILE A 241 9.39 -1.34 14.52
CA ILE A 241 10.14 -0.09 14.50
C ILE A 241 10.45 0.31 15.95
N ASP A 242 11.74 0.30 16.30
CA ASP A 242 12.27 0.75 17.60
C ASP A 242 11.58 0.13 18.84
N GLY A 243 11.07 -1.09 18.72
CA GLY A 243 10.36 -1.79 19.81
C GLY A 243 9.05 -1.10 20.24
N ILE A 244 8.47 -0.25 19.39
CA ILE A 244 7.18 0.41 19.66
C ILE A 244 6.10 -0.68 19.82
N PRO A 245 5.37 -0.73 20.95
CA PRO A 245 4.46 -1.82 21.23
C PRO A 245 3.18 -1.75 20.37
N PRO A 246 2.46 -2.87 20.20
CA PRO A 246 1.32 -2.97 19.28
C PRO A 246 0.19 -1.94 19.49
N ASP A 247 -0.06 -1.53 20.74
CA ASP A 247 -1.08 -0.54 21.11
C ASP A 247 -0.76 0.88 20.62
N ARG A 248 0.49 1.14 20.23
CA ARG A 248 0.97 2.43 19.67
C ARG A 248 1.32 2.35 18.18
N ARG A 249 0.84 1.31 17.50
CA ARG A 249 0.89 1.13 16.05
C ARG A 249 -0.50 1.44 15.48
N PHE A 250 -0.73 2.71 15.16
CA PHE A 250 -2.04 3.20 14.75
C PHE A 250 -2.26 2.95 13.26
N ASN A 251 -3.40 2.32 12.93
CA ASN A 251 -3.87 2.23 11.55
C ASN A 251 -5.09 3.14 11.42
N ILE A 252 -4.95 4.25 10.71
CA ILE A 252 -6.03 5.19 10.42
C ILE A 252 -6.36 5.24 8.91
N ALA A 253 -5.75 4.35 8.12
CA ALA A 253 -6.15 4.12 6.74
C ALA A 253 -7.58 3.56 6.66
N CYS A 254 -8.22 3.68 5.50
CA CYS A 254 -9.59 3.21 5.33
C CYS A 254 -9.82 2.63 3.94
N SER A 255 -10.46 1.45 3.88
CA SER A 255 -10.83 0.81 2.61
C SER A 255 -11.75 1.69 1.76
N GLY A 256 -11.36 1.90 0.50
CA GLY A 256 -12.04 2.80 -0.44
C GLY A 256 -11.67 4.29 -0.29
N ALA A 257 -10.70 4.65 0.55
CA ALA A 257 -10.31 6.06 0.68
C ALA A 257 -9.61 6.60 -0.58
N GLU A 258 -9.93 7.85 -0.94
CA GLU A 258 -9.23 8.66 -1.93
C GLU A 258 -8.41 9.74 -1.21
N THR A 259 -7.54 10.43 -1.95
CA THR A 259 -6.68 11.50 -1.38
C THR A 259 -7.45 12.57 -0.62
N ARG A 260 -8.67 12.94 -1.07
CA ARG A 260 -9.53 13.91 -0.36
C ARG A 260 -9.94 13.46 1.05
N HIS A 261 -10.10 12.16 1.30
CA HIS A 261 -10.42 11.60 2.62
C HIS A 261 -9.21 11.56 3.56
N VAL A 262 -7.99 11.60 3.00
CA VAL A 262 -6.78 11.86 3.78
C VAL A 262 -6.76 13.33 4.21
N ILE A 263 -7.02 14.24 3.26
CA ILE A 263 -6.77 15.68 3.43
C ILE A 263 -7.82 16.37 4.31
N SER A 264 -9.11 16.24 3.97
CA SER A 264 -10.14 17.13 4.53
C SER A 264 -11.57 16.58 4.59
N GLU A 265 -11.88 15.49 3.90
CA GLU A 265 -13.24 14.95 3.86
C GLU A 265 -13.43 13.78 4.83
N SER A 266 -14.55 13.78 5.55
CA SER A 266 -14.96 12.63 6.36
C SER A 266 -15.39 11.49 5.46
N PHE A 267 -15.13 10.25 5.87
CA PHE A 267 -15.42 9.07 5.06
C PHE A 267 -15.85 7.90 5.95
N LYS A 268 -16.92 7.21 5.55
CA LYS A 268 -17.52 6.08 6.30
C LYS A 268 -17.73 6.36 7.80
N GLY A 269 -18.22 7.57 8.11
CA GLY A 269 -18.49 8.00 9.49
C GLY A 269 -17.26 8.46 10.28
N GLU A 270 -16.07 8.44 9.67
CA GLU A 270 -14.83 8.85 10.32
C GLU A 270 -14.33 10.21 9.83
N LYS A 271 -13.60 10.91 10.71
CA LYS A 271 -12.94 12.18 10.39
C LYS A 271 -11.83 12.00 9.34
N PRO A 272 -11.45 13.08 8.62
CA PRO A 272 -10.31 13.04 7.72
C PRO A 272 -9.07 12.48 8.41
N GLN A 273 -8.26 11.70 7.70
CA GLN A 273 -7.13 11.01 8.34
C GLN A 273 -6.10 12.00 8.91
N THR A 274 -5.96 13.20 8.33
CA THR A 274 -5.17 14.31 8.88
C THR A 274 -5.65 14.78 10.26
N GLU A 275 -6.96 14.87 10.50
CA GLU A 275 -7.50 15.19 11.83
C GLU A 275 -7.24 14.06 12.83
N GLN A 276 -7.36 12.80 12.40
CA GLN A 276 -7.02 11.65 13.22
C GLN A 276 -5.51 11.64 13.59
N LEU A 277 -4.65 11.95 12.62
CA LEU A 277 -3.21 12.09 12.83
C LEU A 277 -2.90 13.22 13.82
N ALA A 278 -3.55 14.37 13.71
CA ALA A 278 -3.36 15.49 14.64
C ALA A 278 -3.64 15.06 16.09
N LYS A 279 -4.73 14.30 16.30
CA LYS A 279 -5.06 13.73 17.61
C LYS A 279 -3.97 12.78 18.11
N ILE A 280 -3.48 11.86 17.28
CA ILE A 280 -2.41 10.93 17.64
C ILE A 280 -1.12 11.69 17.98
N ALA A 281 -0.71 12.64 17.14
CA ALA A 281 0.52 13.42 17.29
C ALA A 281 0.51 14.33 18.54
N SER A 282 -0.67 14.78 18.98
CA SER A 282 -0.82 15.55 20.22
C SER A 282 -0.38 14.77 21.47
N SER A 283 -0.59 13.44 21.48
CA SER A 283 -0.41 12.58 22.66
C SER A 283 0.75 11.60 22.54
N ASN A 284 1.36 11.47 21.36
CA ASN A 284 2.46 10.56 21.09
C ASN A 284 3.67 11.31 20.53
N ASN A 285 4.81 10.62 20.48
CA ASN A 285 6.00 11.01 19.73
C ASN A 285 6.07 10.14 18.46
N VAL A 286 5.41 10.58 17.39
CA VAL A 286 5.32 9.83 16.14
C VAL A 286 6.71 9.72 15.50
N LYS A 287 7.16 8.49 15.28
CA LYS A 287 8.48 8.17 14.71
C LYS A 287 8.43 7.89 13.22
N ALA A 288 7.34 7.28 12.75
CA ALA A 288 7.15 7.00 11.35
C ALA A 288 5.67 7.15 10.96
N ILE A 289 5.46 7.62 9.74
CA ILE A 289 4.16 7.66 9.07
C ILE A 289 4.32 6.94 7.73
N ALA A 290 3.56 5.88 7.51
CA ALA A 290 3.47 5.20 6.22
C ALA A 290 2.21 5.66 5.49
N LEU A 291 2.35 6.05 4.21
CA LEU A 291 1.28 6.49 3.34
C LEU A 291 1.24 5.64 2.07
N SER A 292 0.11 4.99 1.83
CA SER A 292 -0.24 4.37 0.53
C SER A 292 -1.62 4.85 0.11
N ILE A 293 -1.68 5.75 -0.88
CA ILE A 293 -2.92 6.39 -1.34
C ILE A 293 -2.82 6.71 -2.83
N GLY A 294 -3.97 6.80 -3.49
CA GLY A 294 -4.09 7.18 -4.90
C GLY A 294 -4.64 6.08 -5.80
N GLY A 295 -4.70 4.82 -5.35
CA GLY A 295 -5.28 3.71 -6.09
C GLY A 295 -6.76 3.93 -6.45
N ASN A 296 -7.52 4.51 -5.52
CA ASN A 296 -8.93 4.86 -5.75
C ASN A 296 -9.10 6.10 -6.65
N ASP A 297 -8.20 7.09 -6.56
CA ASP A 297 -8.16 8.24 -7.47
C ASP A 297 -7.88 7.82 -8.94
N LEU A 298 -7.17 6.70 -9.13
CA LEU A 298 -6.95 6.04 -10.42
C LEU A 298 -8.14 5.24 -10.92
N LYS A 299 -9.15 4.99 -10.07
CA LYS A 299 -10.22 4.02 -10.32
C LYS A 299 -9.68 2.62 -10.64
N PHE A 300 -8.65 2.20 -9.92
CA PHE A 300 -7.96 0.94 -10.23
C PHE A 300 -8.87 -0.29 -10.09
N ALA A 301 -9.80 -0.28 -9.14
CA ALA A 301 -10.82 -1.30 -9.00
C ALA A 301 -11.71 -1.42 -10.25
N ASP A 302 -12.16 -0.28 -10.82
CA ASP A 302 -12.98 -0.26 -12.05
C ASP A 302 -12.22 -0.84 -13.25
N ILE A 303 -10.92 -0.56 -13.36
CA ILE A 303 -10.04 -1.11 -14.40
C ILE A 303 -9.97 -2.64 -14.25
N LEU A 304 -9.63 -3.13 -13.06
CA LEU A 304 -9.53 -4.57 -12.78
C LEU A 304 -10.86 -5.29 -13.01
N GLU A 305 -11.96 -4.72 -12.54
CA GLU A 305 -13.30 -5.28 -12.71
C GLU A 305 -13.70 -5.34 -14.20
N SER A 306 -13.40 -4.29 -14.96
CA SER A 306 -13.66 -4.26 -16.41
C SER A 306 -12.89 -5.36 -17.14
N CYS A 307 -11.60 -5.52 -16.82
CA CYS A 307 -10.76 -6.57 -17.41
C CYS A 307 -11.24 -7.98 -17.03
N ALA A 308 -11.61 -8.17 -15.76
CA ALA A 308 -12.11 -9.44 -15.27
C ALA A 308 -13.45 -9.84 -15.89
N LYS A 309 -14.37 -8.88 -16.07
CA LYS A 309 -15.64 -9.10 -16.78
C LYS A 309 -15.40 -9.42 -18.25
N GLN A 310 -14.49 -8.70 -18.90
CA GLN A 310 -14.17 -8.90 -20.31
C GLN A 310 -13.57 -10.30 -20.56
N PHE A 311 -12.75 -10.82 -19.65
CA PHE A 311 -12.24 -12.19 -19.71
C PHE A 311 -13.34 -13.27 -19.68
N LEU A 312 -14.46 -12.99 -19.01
CA LEU A 312 -15.60 -13.91 -18.92
C LEU A 312 -16.57 -13.78 -20.10
N ASN A 313 -16.37 -12.79 -20.97
CA ASN A 313 -17.17 -12.62 -22.17
C ASN A 313 -16.71 -13.61 -23.26
N PRO A 314 -17.57 -14.55 -23.72
CA PRO A 314 -17.18 -15.57 -24.71
C PRO A 314 -16.68 -15.02 -26.06
N VAL A 315 -17.05 -13.78 -26.40
CA VAL A 315 -16.60 -13.08 -27.60
C VAL A 315 -15.67 -11.90 -27.28
N GLY A 316 -15.23 -11.80 -26.02
CA GLY A 316 -14.33 -10.76 -25.54
C GLY A 316 -12.86 -11.02 -25.90
N GLY A 317 -12.07 -9.95 -25.86
CA GLY A 317 -10.61 -9.98 -25.91
C GLY A 317 -10.00 -9.09 -24.82
N PRO A 318 -8.67 -8.96 -24.74
CA PRO A 318 -7.99 -8.17 -23.71
C PRO A 318 -8.54 -6.75 -23.53
N CYS A 319 -8.71 -6.30 -22.29
CA CYS A 319 -9.25 -4.97 -21.96
C CYS A 319 -8.25 -3.82 -22.13
N LYS A 320 -6.94 -4.11 -22.20
CA LYS A 320 -5.88 -3.09 -22.04
C LYS A 320 -6.05 -1.89 -22.98
N GLY A 321 -6.54 -2.12 -24.20
CA GLY A 321 -6.71 -1.07 -25.22
C GLY A 321 -7.74 -0.05 -24.78
N ASP A 322 -8.86 -0.52 -24.24
CA ASP A 322 -9.96 0.33 -23.78
C ASP A 322 -9.63 1.02 -22.46
N GLN A 323 -8.83 0.39 -21.59
CA GLN A 323 -8.52 0.91 -20.26
C GLN A 323 -7.28 1.80 -20.20
N GLU A 324 -6.37 1.74 -21.17
CA GLU A 324 -5.16 2.57 -21.21
C GLU A 324 -5.46 4.08 -21.18
N PRO A 325 -6.42 4.63 -21.95
CA PRO A 325 -6.80 6.04 -21.85
C PRO A 325 -7.36 6.42 -20.47
N ASN A 326 -8.15 5.53 -19.84
CA ASN A 326 -8.72 5.76 -18.52
C ASN A 326 -7.63 5.81 -17.45
N PHE A 327 -6.68 4.88 -17.50
CA PHE A 327 -5.51 4.88 -16.63
C PHE A 327 -4.67 6.15 -16.80
N SER A 328 -4.24 6.42 -18.03
CA SER A 328 -3.36 7.55 -18.34
C SER A 328 -4.01 8.90 -17.99
N GLY A 329 -5.32 9.06 -18.26
CA GLY A 329 -6.07 10.27 -17.89
C GLY A 329 -6.29 10.44 -16.38
N SER A 330 -6.16 9.37 -15.59
CA SER A 330 -6.34 9.40 -14.13
C SER A 330 -5.02 9.57 -13.38
N LEU A 331 -3.89 9.25 -14.01
CA LEU A 331 -2.56 9.33 -13.40
C LEU A 331 -2.22 10.73 -12.87
N GLN A 332 -2.60 11.77 -13.61
CA GLN A 332 -2.37 13.15 -13.18
C GLN A 332 -3.21 13.55 -11.96
N ARG A 333 -4.45 13.05 -11.84
CA ARG A 333 -5.29 13.30 -10.65
C ARG A 333 -4.69 12.65 -9.41
N MET A 334 -4.30 11.38 -9.53
CA MET A 334 -3.58 10.67 -8.47
C MET A 334 -2.32 11.43 -8.05
N LYS A 335 -1.50 11.84 -9.02
CA LYS A 335 -0.27 12.61 -8.75
C LYS A 335 -0.55 13.88 -7.93
N THR A 336 -1.54 14.68 -8.33
CA THR A 336 -1.89 15.91 -7.62
C THR A 336 -2.42 15.61 -6.22
N GLY A 337 -3.34 14.66 -6.09
CA GLY A 337 -3.95 14.31 -4.80
C GLY A 337 -2.94 13.76 -3.80
N VAL A 338 -2.02 12.90 -4.24
CA VAL A 338 -0.95 12.36 -3.38
C VAL A 338 0.00 13.48 -2.93
N ALA A 339 0.38 14.39 -3.83
CA ALA A 339 1.22 15.53 -3.48
C ALA A 339 0.55 16.39 -2.38
N SER A 340 -0.74 16.68 -2.53
CA SER A 340 -1.52 17.41 -1.52
C SER A 340 -1.69 16.64 -0.21
N SER A 341 -1.80 15.32 -0.25
CA SER A 341 -1.86 14.48 0.95
C SER A 341 -0.57 14.56 1.76
N VAL A 342 0.59 14.50 1.08
CA VAL A 342 1.91 14.67 1.73
C VAL A 342 2.04 16.06 2.34
N ASP A 343 1.63 17.12 1.63
CA ASP A 343 1.64 18.49 2.14
C ASP A 343 0.74 18.65 3.38
N ALA A 344 -0.45 18.04 3.36
CA ALA A 344 -1.40 18.08 4.47
C ALA A 344 -0.86 17.36 5.72
N ILE A 345 -0.25 16.18 5.55
CA ILE A 345 0.41 15.45 6.65
C ILE A 345 1.53 16.30 7.26
N ARG A 346 2.42 16.85 6.41
CA ARG A 346 3.52 17.72 6.85
C ARG A 346 3.01 18.94 7.60
N LYS A 347 1.93 19.57 7.12
CA LYS A 347 1.28 20.69 7.82
C LYS A 347 0.76 20.27 9.20
N VAL A 348 0.00 19.18 9.29
CA VAL A 348 -0.53 18.68 10.57
C VAL A 348 0.57 18.38 11.57
N MET A 349 1.66 17.76 11.11
CA MET A 349 2.79 17.43 11.98
C MET A 349 3.49 18.69 12.50
N ARG A 350 3.69 19.71 11.66
CA ARG A 350 4.21 21.02 12.10
C ARG A 350 3.28 21.72 13.08
N ASP A 351 1.98 21.72 12.82
CA ASP A 351 0.97 22.28 13.73
C ASP A 351 0.97 21.55 15.09
N ALA A 352 1.30 20.25 15.10
CA ALA A 352 1.48 19.45 16.31
C ALA A 352 2.87 19.61 16.97
N GLY A 353 3.74 20.49 16.45
CA GLY A 353 5.06 20.80 17.01
C GLY A 353 6.19 19.88 16.57
N TYR A 354 6.03 19.16 15.45
CA TYR A 354 7.08 18.33 14.87
C TYR A 354 7.84 19.10 13.78
N ASP A 355 9.17 19.07 13.86
CA ASP A 355 10.00 19.39 12.70
C ASP A 355 9.87 18.27 11.65
N ASP A 356 10.02 18.61 10.37
CA ASP A 356 9.88 17.63 9.27
C ASP A 356 10.86 16.46 9.37
N GLY A 357 12.02 16.66 10.04
CA GLY A 357 13.02 15.62 10.31
C GLY A 357 12.82 14.83 11.61
N ALA A 358 11.80 15.16 12.42
CA ALA A 358 11.54 14.48 13.69
C ALA A 358 10.87 13.10 13.53
N TYR A 359 10.37 12.80 12.32
CA TYR A 359 9.71 11.56 11.95
C TYR A 359 10.03 11.18 10.51
N THR A 360 9.98 9.88 10.19
CA THR A 360 10.12 9.39 8.83
C THR A 360 8.75 9.34 8.15
N LEU A 361 8.56 10.09 7.06
CA LEU A 361 7.38 9.97 6.19
C LEU A 361 7.72 9.03 5.02
N VAL A 362 7.13 7.83 5.03
CA VAL A 362 7.30 6.83 3.98
C VAL A 362 6.12 6.91 3.01
N LEU A 363 6.36 7.33 1.77
CA LEU A 363 5.41 7.20 0.66
C LEU A 363 5.67 5.87 -0.06
N GLN A 364 4.67 5.00 -0.07
CA GLN A 364 4.78 3.66 -0.63
C GLN A 364 4.12 3.60 -2.01
N SER A 365 4.72 2.83 -2.92
CA SER A 365 4.01 2.40 -4.13
C SER A 365 3.04 1.25 -3.81
N TYR A 366 2.59 0.52 -4.83
CA TYR A 366 1.74 -0.66 -4.68
C TYR A 366 2.49 -1.89 -5.20
N PRO A 367 2.26 -3.08 -4.61
CA PRO A 367 2.78 -4.32 -5.18
C PRO A 367 2.11 -4.64 -6.50
N ASN A 368 2.83 -5.35 -7.39
CA ASN A 368 2.20 -5.96 -8.56
C ASN A 368 1.19 -7.02 -8.11
N PRO A 369 -0.11 -6.86 -8.41
CA PRO A 369 -1.10 -7.85 -7.98
C PRO A 369 -1.15 -9.07 -8.92
N LEU A 370 -0.71 -8.88 -10.17
CA LEU A 370 -0.72 -9.89 -11.23
C LEU A 370 0.72 -10.14 -11.71
N PRO A 371 1.08 -11.40 -11.99
CA PRO A 371 2.39 -11.73 -12.54
C PRO A 371 2.47 -11.34 -14.03
N ALA A 372 3.69 -11.19 -14.55
CA ALA A 372 3.91 -11.17 -16.00
C ALA A 372 3.41 -12.46 -16.66
N ALA A 373 3.05 -12.40 -17.94
CA ALA A 373 2.38 -13.53 -18.62
C ALA A 373 3.17 -14.86 -18.57
N ASP A 374 4.50 -14.79 -18.70
CA ASP A 374 5.41 -15.94 -18.64
C ASP A 374 5.57 -16.50 -17.21
N GLN A 375 5.04 -15.80 -16.21
CA GLN A 375 5.03 -16.19 -14.81
C GLN A 375 3.63 -16.62 -14.32
N ILE A 376 2.61 -16.62 -15.20
CA ILE A 376 1.26 -17.13 -14.89
C ILE A 376 1.27 -18.67 -14.84
N ARG A 377 0.68 -19.24 -13.80
CA ARG A 377 0.54 -20.69 -13.57
C ARG A 377 -0.29 -21.40 -14.64
N SER A 378 -1.36 -20.76 -15.11
CA SER A 378 -2.29 -21.32 -16.09
C SER A 378 -1.90 -21.00 -17.53
N THR A 379 -1.63 -22.03 -18.32
CA THR A 379 -1.27 -21.87 -19.74
C THR A 379 -2.45 -21.57 -20.66
N SER A 380 -3.69 -21.89 -20.25
CA SER A 380 -4.90 -21.69 -21.06
C SER A 380 -5.66 -20.43 -20.62
N GLU A 381 -6.00 -19.55 -21.58
CA GLU A 381 -6.87 -18.38 -21.41
C GLU A 381 -8.35 -18.75 -21.57
N SER A 382 -8.84 -19.66 -20.74
CA SER A 382 -10.23 -20.14 -20.80
C SER A 382 -10.98 -19.84 -19.52
N TYR A 383 -12.32 -19.98 -19.55
CA TYR A 383 -13.18 -19.92 -18.37
C TYR A 383 -12.70 -20.79 -17.19
N ARG A 384 -11.99 -21.88 -17.49
CA ARG A 384 -11.38 -22.77 -16.49
C ARG A 384 -10.28 -22.08 -15.68
N ARG A 385 -9.57 -21.10 -16.24
CA ARG A 385 -8.57 -20.29 -15.53
C ARG A 385 -9.22 -19.51 -14.38
N TYR A 386 -10.36 -18.88 -14.63
CA TYR A 386 -11.10 -18.22 -13.56
C TYR A 386 -11.59 -19.21 -12.53
N THR A 387 -12.30 -20.25 -12.97
CA THR A 387 -13.02 -21.12 -12.05
C THR A 387 -12.14 -22.12 -11.29
N ARG A 388 -10.95 -22.45 -11.81
CA ARG A 388 -9.93 -23.23 -11.09
C ARG A 388 -9.02 -22.32 -10.26
N ASP A 389 -8.53 -21.22 -10.83
CA ASP A 389 -7.43 -20.45 -10.25
C ASP A 389 -7.85 -19.12 -9.62
N GLY A 390 -9.12 -18.71 -9.75
CA GLY A 390 -9.61 -17.39 -9.33
C GLY A 390 -8.97 -16.23 -10.08
N PHE A 391 -8.39 -16.49 -11.26
CA PHE A 391 -7.61 -15.53 -12.04
C PHE A 391 -8.26 -15.29 -13.42
N PRO A 392 -9.16 -14.29 -13.54
CA PRO A 392 -9.90 -14.01 -14.76
C PRO A 392 -9.22 -12.92 -15.61
N PHE A 393 -7.95 -13.10 -15.96
CA PHE A 393 -7.23 -12.10 -16.77
C PHE A 393 -6.56 -12.73 -17.97
N TYR A 394 -6.60 -12.01 -19.10
CA TYR A 394 -5.76 -12.33 -20.25
C TYR A 394 -4.29 -12.05 -19.92
N ASN A 395 -3.40 -12.80 -20.55
CA ASN A 395 -1.96 -12.64 -20.52
C ASN A 395 -1.55 -11.23 -20.96
N ALA A 396 -2.23 -10.68 -21.98
CA ALA A 396 -1.99 -9.33 -22.47
C ALA A 396 -2.34 -8.25 -21.42
N ASP A 397 -3.44 -8.43 -20.68
CA ASP A 397 -3.85 -7.51 -19.62
C ASP A 397 -2.93 -7.62 -18.40
N SER A 398 -2.52 -8.84 -18.05
CA SER A 398 -1.57 -9.09 -16.96
C SER A 398 -0.20 -8.49 -17.27
N ASN A 399 0.30 -8.65 -18.51
CA ASN A 399 1.52 -7.98 -18.97
C ASN A 399 1.39 -6.45 -18.93
N TRP A 400 0.26 -5.91 -19.34
CA TRP A 400 0.03 -4.47 -19.32
C TRP A 400 0.03 -3.92 -17.88
N ALA A 401 -0.68 -4.58 -16.97
CA ALA A 401 -0.68 -4.24 -15.55
C ALA A 401 0.75 -4.28 -14.97
N HIS A 402 1.44 -5.40 -15.17
CA HIS A 402 2.74 -5.69 -14.57
C HIS A 402 3.90 -4.86 -15.15
N LYS A 403 3.94 -4.71 -16.48
CA LYS A 403 5.07 -4.09 -17.20
C LYS A 403 4.86 -2.61 -17.52
N SER A 404 3.65 -2.08 -17.33
CA SER A 404 3.33 -0.71 -17.71
C SER A 404 2.58 0.06 -16.62
N VAL A 405 1.45 -0.43 -16.12
CA VAL A 405 0.62 0.31 -15.16
C VAL A 405 1.34 0.51 -13.83
N VAL A 406 1.74 -0.57 -13.16
CA VAL A 406 2.39 -0.50 -11.84
C VAL A 406 3.74 0.25 -11.91
N PRO A 407 4.61 0.01 -12.91
CA PRO A 407 5.84 0.79 -13.08
C PRO A 407 5.59 2.31 -13.26
N ARG A 408 4.54 2.72 -13.99
CA ARG A 408 4.20 4.14 -14.17
C ARG A 408 3.67 4.78 -12.89
N ILE A 409 2.88 4.04 -12.10
CA ILE A 409 2.44 4.48 -10.77
C ILE A 409 3.65 4.65 -9.85
N SER A 410 4.50 3.62 -9.75
CA SER A 410 5.69 3.65 -8.91
C SER A 410 6.64 4.79 -9.28
N ALA A 411 6.94 4.98 -10.57
CA ALA A 411 7.79 6.09 -11.04
C ALA A 411 7.19 7.47 -10.70
N THR A 412 5.86 7.61 -10.80
CA THR A 412 5.16 8.85 -10.42
C THR A 412 5.29 9.14 -8.93
N LEU A 413 5.04 8.14 -8.09
CA LEU A 413 5.15 8.26 -6.63
C LEU A 413 6.59 8.48 -6.18
N ARG A 414 7.57 7.84 -6.83
CA ARG A 414 9.01 8.06 -6.61
C ARG A 414 9.40 9.51 -6.85
N ALA A 415 8.99 10.06 -8.00
CA ALA A 415 9.26 11.45 -8.33
C ALA A 415 8.60 12.42 -7.33
N LEU A 416 7.38 12.10 -6.86
CA LEU A 416 6.70 12.87 -5.83
C LEU A 416 7.44 12.81 -4.49
N ALA A 417 7.79 11.63 -4.01
CA ALA A 417 8.52 11.43 -2.75
C ALA A 417 9.81 12.26 -2.75
N LYS A 418 10.58 12.20 -3.84
CA LYS A 418 11.78 13.02 -4.03
C LYS A 418 11.46 14.52 -3.99
N SER A 419 10.41 14.97 -4.65
CA SER A 419 10.03 16.40 -4.69
C SER A 419 9.52 16.93 -3.35
N LYS A 420 9.02 16.04 -2.48
CA LYS A 420 8.40 16.35 -1.19
C LYS A 420 9.28 15.97 0.01
N ASP A 421 10.51 15.56 -0.24
CA ASP A 421 11.45 15.08 0.80
C ASP A 421 10.80 14.02 1.71
N ALA A 422 10.15 13.04 1.07
CA ALA A 422 9.63 11.84 1.71
C ALA A 422 10.50 10.64 1.32
N VAL A 423 10.56 9.65 2.20
CA VAL A 423 11.18 8.36 1.89
C VAL A 423 10.25 7.60 0.94
N PHE A 424 10.77 7.16 -0.20
CA PHE A 424 10.05 6.31 -1.12
C PHE A 424 10.33 4.83 -0.82
N LEU A 425 9.27 4.04 -0.70
CA LEU A 425 9.34 2.59 -0.65
C LEU A 425 8.65 2.00 -1.88
N ASP A 426 9.45 1.46 -2.80
CA ASP A 426 8.96 0.78 -3.97
C ASP A 426 8.56 -0.65 -3.65
N LEU A 427 7.27 -0.94 -3.77
CA LEU A 427 6.68 -2.24 -3.52
C LEU A 427 6.44 -3.05 -4.79
N ALA A 428 6.77 -2.55 -5.99
CA ALA A 428 6.41 -3.19 -7.26
C ALA A 428 6.81 -4.68 -7.33
N ASP A 429 7.98 -5.04 -6.78
CA ASP A 429 8.50 -6.41 -6.73
C ASP A 429 8.28 -7.11 -5.36
N ALA A 430 7.57 -6.48 -4.43
CA ALA A 430 7.42 -6.97 -3.07
C ALA A 430 6.74 -8.34 -3.02
N PHE A 431 5.91 -8.66 -4.02
CA PHE A 431 5.17 -9.93 -4.14
C PHE A 431 5.66 -10.80 -5.31
N ALA A 432 6.85 -10.54 -5.85
CA ALA A 432 7.40 -11.31 -6.96
C ALA A 432 7.41 -12.83 -6.66
N GLY A 433 6.69 -13.59 -7.47
CA GLY A 433 6.50 -15.04 -7.32
C GLY A 433 5.33 -15.45 -6.42
N HIS A 434 4.62 -14.50 -5.82
CA HIS A 434 3.46 -14.68 -4.95
C HIS A 434 2.24 -13.86 -5.41
N GLU A 435 2.29 -13.28 -6.60
CA GLU A 435 1.16 -12.59 -7.22
C GLU A 435 -0.01 -13.56 -7.47
N LEU A 436 -1.21 -13.01 -7.72
CA LEU A 436 -2.39 -13.82 -8.00
C LEU A 436 -2.17 -14.63 -9.29
N GLY A 437 -2.22 -15.95 -9.20
CA GLY A 437 -1.99 -16.84 -10.33
C GLY A 437 -0.51 -17.04 -10.69
N ALA A 438 0.45 -16.63 -9.86
CA ALA A 438 1.86 -16.87 -10.11
C ALA A 438 2.20 -18.37 -10.15
N LYS A 439 3.11 -18.77 -11.03
CA LYS A 439 3.51 -20.19 -11.23
C LYS A 439 4.38 -20.75 -10.10
N THR A 440 5.00 -19.87 -9.31
CA THR A 440 5.82 -20.23 -8.13
C THR A 440 5.01 -20.27 -6.84
N SER A 441 3.73 -19.93 -6.90
CA SER A 441 2.77 -20.07 -5.81
C SER A 441 1.67 -21.06 -6.17
N GLN A 442 0.92 -21.50 -5.16
CA GLN A 442 -0.19 -22.43 -5.30
C GLN A 442 -1.38 -22.02 -4.43
N LEU A 443 -2.51 -22.67 -4.71
CA LEU A 443 -3.71 -22.57 -3.89
C LEU A 443 -3.67 -23.61 -2.78
N ALA A 444 -4.37 -23.33 -1.68
CA ALA A 444 -4.66 -24.32 -0.66
C ALA A 444 -5.43 -25.49 -1.26
N ALA A 445 -5.12 -26.70 -0.79
CA ALA A 445 -5.68 -27.96 -1.25
C ALA A 445 -6.39 -28.69 -0.08
N LYS A 446 -6.97 -29.86 -0.37
CA LYS A 446 -7.81 -30.64 0.56
C LYS A 446 -7.13 -31.06 1.88
N ASP A 447 -5.81 -31.02 1.94
CA ASP A 447 -5.01 -31.33 3.13
C ASP A 447 -4.73 -30.10 4.02
N ASN A 448 -5.16 -28.92 3.57
CA ASN A 448 -5.11 -27.69 4.35
C ASN A 448 -6.39 -27.48 5.17
N THR A 449 -6.21 -26.98 6.38
CA THR A 449 -7.25 -26.67 7.36
C THR A 449 -6.89 -25.38 8.11
N SER A 450 -7.79 -24.80 8.89
CA SER A 450 -7.49 -23.61 9.70
C SER A 450 -6.35 -23.85 10.70
N ALA A 451 -6.16 -25.10 11.17
CA ALA A 451 -5.05 -25.48 12.03
C ALA A 451 -3.74 -25.76 11.25
N LYS A 452 -3.83 -26.07 9.95
CA LYS A 452 -2.70 -26.37 9.07
C LYS A 452 -2.88 -25.65 7.73
N PRO A 453 -2.80 -24.31 7.71
CA PRO A 453 -3.00 -23.54 6.49
C PRO A 453 -1.85 -23.78 5.50
N LEU A 454 -2.08 -23.45 4.23
CA LEU A 454 -1.00 -23.37 3.25
C LEU A 454 0.01 -22.31 3.70
N THR A 455 1.28 -22.66 3.72
CA THR A 455 2.34 -21.79 4.23
C THR A 455 2.63 -20.62 3.28
N GLY A 456 3.05 -19.47 3.82
CA GLY A 456 3.23 -18.22 3.06
C GLY A 456 4.28 -18.30 1.95
N ASP A 457 5.29 -19.15 2.10
CA ASP A 457 6.31 -19.46 1.10
C ASP A 457 5.75 -20.17 -0.15
N ARG A 458 4.54 -20.70 -0.08
CA ARG A 458 3.85 -21.37 -1.20
C ARG A 458 2.55 -20.69 -1.60
N ALA A 459 1.96 -19.90 -0.71
CA ALA A 459 0.68 -19.24 -0.96
C ALA A 459 0.82 -18.04 -1.90
N GLU A 460 -0.24 -17.76 -2.65
CA GLU A 460 -0.46 -16.44 -3.23
C GLU A 460 -0.64 -15.40 -2.11
N TRP A 461 -0.13 -14.19 -2.30
CA TRP A 461 -0.20 -13.09 -1.33
C TRP A 461 -1.23 -12.03 -1.69
N ILE A 462 -1.89 -12.20 -2.83
CA ILE A 462 -3.00 -11.36 -3.30
C ILE A 462 -4.29 -12.18 -3.24
N ARG A 463 -5.35 -11.59 -2.71
CA ARG A 463 -6.68 -12.23 -2.69
C ARG A 463 -7.22 -12.37 -4.11
N TRP A 464 -7.71 -13.56 -4.46
CA TRP A 464 -8.35 -13.81 -5.76
C TRP A 464 -9.62 -12.98 -5.97
N ILE A 465 -10.28 -13.11 -7.13
CA ILE A 465 -11.50 -12.36 -7.44
C ILE A 465 -12.76 -13.22 -7.20
N PRO A 466 -13.43 -13.09 -6.04
CA PRO A 466 -14.73 -13.72 -5.82
C PRO A 466 -15.85 -12.95 -6.56
N PHE A 467 -17.01 -13.59 -6.72
CA PHE A 467 -18.28 -12.96 -7.17
C PHE A 467 -18.37 -12.33 -8.58
N LEU A 468 -17.59 -12.75 -9.59
CA LEU A 468 -17.77 -12.22 -10.95
C LEU A 468 -18.98 -12.82 -11.67
N LEU A 469 -19.35 -14.05 -11.34
CA LEU A 469 -20.59 -14.67 -11.82
C LEU A 469 -21.50 -14.93 -10.64
N LYS A 470 -22.77 -14.52 -10.75
CA LYS A 470 -23.82 -14.75 -9.72
C LYS A 470 -24.22 -16.24 -9.58
N VAL A 471 -23.46 -17.17 -10.14
CA VAL A 471 -23.68 -18.62 -10.00
C VAL A 471 -22.97 -19.11 -8.75
N GLY A 472 -23.63 -18.91 -7.61
CA GLY A 472 -23.21 -19.45 -6.31
C GLY A 472 -22.86 -18.39 -5.27
N VAL A 473 -23.12 -18.71 -4.00
CA VAL A 473 -22.55 -18.02 -2.84
C VAL A 473 -21.03 -18.06 -3.02
N THR A 474 -20.27 -16.97 -2.88
CA THR A 474 -18.80 -17.05 -2.74
C THR A 474 -18.43 -16.54 -1.35
N GLN A 475 -17.30 -17.00 -0.80
CA GLN A 475 -16.90 -16.65 0.55
C GLN A 475 -16.09 -15.34 0.56
N GLY A 476 -16.43 -14.43 1.49
CA GLY A 476 -15.79 -13.13 1.63
C GLY A 476 -16.64 -11.95 1.16
N SER A 477 -16.02 -10.78 1.10
CA SER A 477 -16.58 -9.62 0.43
C SER A 477 -15.96 -9.44 -0.96
N LYS A 478 -16.63 -8.69 -1.85
CA LYS A 478 -16.04 -8.32 -3.15
C LYS A 478 -14.87 -7.37 -2.99
N GLN A 479 -14.93 -6.54 -1.96
CA GLN A 479 -13.99 -5.46 -1.69
C GLN A 479 -12.62 -6.03 -1.30
N GLU A 480 -12.56 -7.21 -0.67
CA GLU A 480 -11.32 -7.92 -0.35
C GLU A 480 -10.51 -8.38 -1.59
N ALA A 481 -11.10 -8.38 -2.79
CA ALA A 481 -10.47 -8.88 -4.01
C ALA A 481 -9.24 -8.07 -4.43
N VAL A 482 -8.20 -8.76 -4.91
CA VAL A 482 -6.96 -8.16 -5.46
C VAL A 482 -6.14 -7.35 -4.43
N HIS A 483 -6.52 -7.40 -3.15
CA HIS A 483 -5.75 -6.80 -2.05
C HIS A 483 -4.71 -7.78 -1.48
N PRO A 484 -3.65 -7.27 -0.81
CA PRO A 484 -2.73 -8.12 -0.08
C PRO A 484 -3.46 -8.86 1.03
N ASN A 485 -3.31 -10.17 1.02
CA ASN A 485 -3.85 -11.04 2.04
C ASN A 485 -2.94 -11.07 3.28
N ALA A 486 -3.23 -11.90 4.28
CA ALA A 486 -2.46 -11.95 5.53
C ALA A 486 -0.95 -12.20 5.33
N TYR A 487 -0.56 -12.95 4.29
CA TYR A 487 0.86 -13.16 3.97
C TYR A 487 1.46 -11.93 3.26
N GLY A 488 0.72 -11.34 2.32
CA GLY A 488 1.11 -10.09 1.67
C GLY A 488 1.30 -8.95 2.67
N GLN A 489 0.38 -8.79 3.62
CA GLN A 489 0.49 -7.76 4.67
C GLN A 489 1.71 -7.98 5.57
N LYS A 490 2.06 -9.23 5.91
CA LYS A 490 3.30 -9.54 6.65
C LYS A 490 4.55 -9.22 5.84
N ALA A 491 4.54 -9.48 4.54
CA ALA A 491 5.64 -9.15 3.65
C ALA A 491 5.84 -7.62 3.61
N LEU A 492 4.74 -6.88 3.49
CA LEU A 492 4.74 -5.42 3.58
C LEU A 492 5.24 -4.93 4.95
N SER A 493 4.84 -5.58 6.07
CA SER A 493 5.35 -5.23 7.40
C SER A 493 6.86 -5.32 7.46
N ARG A 494 7.45 -6.35 6.84
CA ARG A 494 8.90 -6.50 6.72
C ARG A 494 9.50 -5.39 5.86
N CYS A 495 8.89 -5.08 4.72
CA CYS A 495 9.32 -3.97 3.86
C CYS A 495 9.42 -2.66 4.65
N LEU A 496 8.35 -2.25 5.34
CA LEU A 496 8.31 -1.02 6.12
C LEU A 496 9.34 -1.03 7.26
N THR A 497 9.41 -2.13 8.00
CA THR A 497 10.36 -2.30 9.11
C THR A 497 11.79 -2.06 8.63
N GLU A 498 12.20 -2.74 7.56
CA GLU A 498 13.55 -2.64 7.03
C GLU A 498 13.83 -1.28 6.40
N THR A 499 12.86 -0.68 5.71
CA THR A 499 12.99 0.68 5.18
C THR A 499 13.27 1.69 6.27
N VAL A 500 12.46 1.70 7.35
CA VAL A 500 12.66 2.65 8.45
C VAL A 500 13.97 2.37 9.18
N ARG A 501 14.31 1.09 9.41
CA ARG A 501 15.57 0.69 10.05
C ARG A 501 16.82 1.07 9.25
N GLN A 502 16.77 0.96 7.92
CA GLN A 502 17.89 1.27 7.03
C GLN A 502 17.99 2.76 6.69
N HIS A 503 16.97 3.57 6.99
CA HIS A 503 16.97 5.00 6.73
C HIS A 503 17.92 5.77 7.66
N THR A 504 19.19 5.87 7.25
CA THR A 504 20.23 6.62 7.96
C THR A 504 20.59 7.92 7.21
N GLY A 505 19.75 8.95 7.30
CA GLY A 505 20.11 10.36 7.02
C GLY A 505 20.67 10.71 5.63
N GLY A 506 20.51 9.85 4.62
CA GLY A 506 21.03 10.09 3.25
C GLY A 506 20.46 9.17 2.17
N GLN A 507 19.72 8.12 2.55
CA GLN A 507 18.98 7.26 1.64
C GLN A 507 17.49 7.57 1.78
N SER A 508 16.84 7.95 0.67
CA SER A 508 15.41 8.26 0.63
C SER A 508 14.63 7.39 -0.36
N GLU A 509 15.28 6.38 -0.94
CA GLU A 509 14.64 5.44 -1.86
C GLU A 509 15.03 4.01 -1.49
N PHE A 510 14.01 3.18 -1.31
CA PHE A 510 14.13 1.77 -0.98
C PHE A 510 13.26 0.96 -1.92
N SER A 511 13.70 -0.24 -2.27
CA SER A 511 12.89 -1.21 -3.00
C SER A 511 12.74 -2.48 -2.20
N CYS A 512 11.53 -3.05 -2.24
CA CYS A 512 11.20 -4.29 -1.58
C CYS A 512 11.01 -5.39 -2.62
N LYS A 513 11.60 -6.57 -2.37
CA LYS A 513 11.59 -7.68 -3.31
C LYS A 513 11.41 -9.03 -2.61
N ALA A 514 10.38 -9.76 -3.05
CA ALA A 514 10.25 -11.19 -2.74
C ALA A 514 10.99 -12.06 -3.75
N ALA A 515 11.07 -13.34 -3.43
CA ALA A 515 11.46 -14.40 -4.36
C ALA A 515 10.44 -15.53 -4.25
N GLY A 516 10.09 -16.13 -5.39
CA GLY A 516 9.19 -17.29 -5.40
C GLY A 516 9.75 -18.43 -4.54
N GLY A 517 8.89 -19.00 -3.69
CA GLY A 517 9.27 -20.03 -2.71
C GLY A 517 9.81 -19.46 -1.39
N GLY A 518 9.90 -18.14 -1.23
CA GLY A 518 10.29 -17.47 0.01
C GLY A 518 9.08 -17.02 0.82
N GLY A 519 9.10 -17.23 2.14
CA GLY A 519 8.04 -16.71 3.01
C GLY A 519 8.11 -15.17 3.18
N PRO A 520 7.05 -14.54 3.72
CA PRO A 520 7.02 -13.10 3.99
C PRO A 520 8.22 -12.57 4.80
N GLU A 521 8.77 -13.39 5.68
CA GLU A 521 9.95 -13.10 6.50
C GLU A 521 11.27 -13.08 5.72
N THR A 522 11.29 -13.53 4.47
CA THR A 522 12.50 -13.58 3.64
C THR A 522 12.61 -12.42 2.65
N VAL A 523 11.57 -11.57 2.59
CA VAL A 523 11.50 -10.40 1.72
C VAL A 523 12.68 -9.46 2.00
N GLN A 524 13.34 -9.04 0.93
CA GLN A 524 14.54 -8.22 0.99
C GLN A 524 14.22 -6.75 0.72
N VAL A 525 14.92 -5.86 1.42
CA VAL A 525 14.87 -4.42 1.19
C VAL A 525 16.25 -3.90 0.86
N SER A 526 16.38 -3.23 -0.27
CA SER A 526 17.61 -2.57 -0.72
C SER A 526 17.44 -1.06 -0.72
N ALA A 527 18.46 -0.36 -0.21
CA ALA A 527 18.60 1.09 -0.35
C ALA A 527 19.19 1.44 -1.73
N GLY A 528 18.64 2.46 -2.38
CA GLY A 528 19.02 2.89 -3.72
C GLY A 528 18.29 2.10 -4.80
N GLY A 529 17.68 2.83 -5.74
CA GLY A 529 16.79 2.28 -6.76
C GLY A 529 17.43 1.12 -7.54
N SER A 530 16.83 -0.07 -7.40
CA SER A 530 17.09 -1.18 -8.30
C SER A 530 16.59 -0.83 -9.70
N GLY A 531 17.52 -0.74 -10.66
CA GLY A 531 17.26 -0.89 -12.09
C GLY A 531 17.03 0.41 -12.86
N SER A 532 18.01 0.75 -13.69
CA SER A 532 17.81 1.57 -14.89
C SER A 532 16.63 1.05 -15.70
N VAL A 533 15.55 1.84 -15.79
CA VAL A 533 14.56 1.67 -16.86
C VAL A 533 15.29 2.02 -18.15
N SER A 534 15.64 1.00 -18.94
CA SER A 534 16.01 1.20 -20.34
C SER A 534 14.80 1.79 -21.04
N THR A 535 14.89 3.06 -21.42
CA THR A 535 13.93 3.71 -22.31
C THR A 535 13.79 2.84 -23.57
N PRO A 536 12.58 2.46 -24.01
CA PRO A 536 12.42 1.89 -25.33
C PRO A 536 12.84 2.96 -26.33
N GLY A 537 13.90 2.69 -27.09
CA GLY A 537 14.29 3.54 -28.20
C GLY A 537 13.12 3.64 -29.16
N GLY A 538 12.66 4.87 -29.41
CA GLY A 538 11.79 5.17 -30.54
C GLY A 538 12.57 4.89 -31.82
N GLY A 539 12.28 3.74 -32.44
CA GLY A 539 12.60 3.51 -33.84
C GLY A 539 11.51 4.15 -34.68
N ALA A 540 11.87 5.24 -35.37
CA ALA A 540 11.18 5.64 -36.58
C ALA A 540 11.56 4.64 -37.68
N ASP A 541 10.56 4.06 -38.33
CA ASP A 541 10.46 3.86 -39.78
C ASP A 541 8.99 3.59 -40.13
#